data_AF-B7IZ59-F1
#
_entry.id   AF-B7IZ59-F1
#
_cell.length_a   1.000
_cell.length_b   1.000
_cell.length_c   1.000
_cell.angle_alpha   90.00
_cell.angle_beta   90.00
_cell.angle_gamma   90.00
#
_symmetry.space_group_name_H-M   'P 1'
#
loop_
_entity.id
_entity.type
_entity.pdbx_description
1 polymer ?
#
loop_
_entity_poly.entity_id
_entity_poly.type
_entity_poly.pdbx_seq_one_letter_code
_entity_poly.pdbx_strand_id
1 'polypeptide(L)'
;MIHLKIFWEDEIREMRNALRTNTGFIVSEHFFKDRMLQRDISLMEVAEIILYGDIVEGFDVAKYPGYCNSDPVRSIIGKTSSGRILTVGVAIKSKQSFCVVTGYEGITPRLQNVAYDKGLLEENIVC
;
A
#
# COMPACT_ATOMS: atom_id res chain seq x y z
N MET A 1 -6.92 -7.71 13.93
CA MET A 1 -5.81 -7.50 12.98
C MET A 1 -5.23 -8.83 12.47
N ILE A 2 -4.91 -9.81 13.33
CA ILE A 2 -4.35 -11.12 12.87
C ILE A 2 -5.26 -11.85 11.89
N HIS A 3 -6.59 -11.80 12.09
CA HIS A 3 -7.54 -12.52 11.23
C HIS A 3 -7.56 -12.06 9.77
N LEU A 4 -7.10 -10.84 9.45
CA LEU A 4 -7.08 -10.34 8.07
C LEU A 4 -5.90 -10.91 7.28
N LYS A 5 -4.82 -11.30 7.98
CA LYS A 5 -3.58 -11.78 7.33
C LYS A 5 -3.80 -13.01 6.46
N ILE A 6 -4.81 -13.83 6.79
CA ILE A 6 -5.14 -15.03 6.01
C ILE A 6 -5.59 -14.71 4.58
N PHE A 7 -6.03 -13.47 4.33
CA PHE A 7 -6.50 -13.04 3.00
C PHE A 7 -5.45 -12.26 2.21
N TRP A 8 -4.32 -11.87 2.82
CA TRP A 8 -3.41 -10.90 2.21
C TRP A 8 -2.75 -11.41 0.93
N GLU A 9 -2.39 -12.69 0.88
CA GLU A 9 -1.80 -13.30 -0.33
C GLU A 9 -2.79 -13.29 -1.51
N ASP A 10 -4.05 -13.61 -1.24
CA ASP A 10 -5.11 -13.56 -2.24
C ASP A 10 -5.41 -12.10 -2.65
N GLU A 11 -5.55 -11.20 -1.69
CA GLU A 11 -5.82 -9.78 -1.94
C GLU A 11 -4.74 -9.15 -2.83
N ILE A 12 -3.45 -9.35 -2.50
CA ILE A 12 -2.38 -8.78 -3.31
C ILE A 12 -2.27 -9.44 -4.68
N ARG A 13 -2.54 -10.74 -4.80
CA ARG A 13 -2.60 -11.41 -6.10
C ARG A 13 -3.71 -10.82 -6.98
N GLU A 14 -4.89 -10.60 -6.44
CA GLU A 14 -6.00 -10.01 -7.18
C GLU A 14 -5.72 -8.55 -7.57
N MET A 15 -5.11 -7.75 -6.68
CA MET A 15 -4.69 -6.38 -7.02
C MET A 15 -3.68 -6.35 -8.17
N ARG A 16 -2.71 -7.27 -8.17
CA ARG A 16 -1.72 -7.42 -9.24
C ARG A 16 -2.37 -7.83 -10.55
N ASN A 17 -3.32 -8.76 -10.51
CA ASN A 17 -4.07 -9.18 -11.69
C ASN A 17 -4.88 -8.02 -12.27
N ALA A 18 -5.62 -7.30 -11.42
CA ALA A 18 -6.40 -6.12 -11.78
C ALA A 18 -5.55 -5.04 -12.48
N LEU A 19 -4.33 -4.77 -12.01
CA LEU A 19 -3.40 -3.86 -12.69
C LEU A 19 -2.98 -4.37 -14.07
N ARG A 20 -2.63 -5.66 -14.19
CA ARG A 20 -2.17 -6.26 -15.45
C ARG A 20 -3.26 -6.29 -16.52
N THR A 21 -4.51 -6.50 -16.12
CA THR A 21 -5.67 -6.49 -17.03
C THR A 21 -6.25 -5.09 -17.24
N ASN A 22 -5.68 -4.06 -16.60
CA ASN A 22 -6.15 -2.68 -16.61
C ASN A 22 -7.64 -2.55 -16.22
N THR A 23 -8.06 -3.32 -15.21
CA THR A 23 -9.44 -3.36 -14.72
C THR A 23 -9.46 -3.21 -13.20
N GLY A 24 -10.34 -2.38 -12.67
CA GLY A 24 -10.61 -2.33 -11.23
C GLY A 24 -9.57 -1.58 -10.38
N PHE A 25 -8.48 -1.09 -10.97
CA PHE A 25 -7.56 -0.12 -10.36
C PHE A 25 -8.17 1.28 -10.39
N ILE A 26 -8.41 1.84 -9.21
CA ILE A 26 -8.97 3.18 -9.05
C ILE A 26 -7.98 4.02 -8.24
N VAL A 27 -7.86 5.30 -8.60
CA VAL A 27 -7.15 6.28 -7.79
C VAL A 27 -8.16 7.27 -7.23
N SER A 28 -8.16 7.46 -5.91
CA SER A 28 -9.05 8.44 -5.30
C SER A 28 -8.69 9.86 -5.74
N GLU A 29 -9.70 10.71 -5.90
CA GLU A 29 -9.50 12.11 -6.29
C GLU A 29 -8.59 12.85 -5.30
N HIS A 30 -8.74 12.61 -3.99
CA HIS A 30 -7.88 13.16 -2.95
C HIS A 30 -6.41 12.74 -3.15
N PHE A 31 -6.15 11.46 -3.43
CA PHE A 31 -4.78 11.00 -3.66
C PHE A 31 -4.19 11.62 -4.92
N PHE A 32 -4.95 11.67 -6.01
CA PHE A 32 -4.51 12.24 -7.28
C PHE A 32 -4.17 13.74 -7.16
N LYS A 33 -5.09 14.54 -6.59
CA LYS A 33 -4.94 15.99 -6.50
C LYS A 33 -3.95 16.42 -5.43
N ASP A 34 -4.03 15.81 -4.24
CA ASP A 34 -3.34 16.34 -3.06
C ASP A 34 -2.05 15.60 -2.74
N ARG A 35 -1.91 14.33 -3.13
CA ARG A 35 -0.75 13.52 -2.71
C ARG A 35 0.24 13.30 -3.84
N MET A 36 -0.22 12.92 -5.03
CA MET A 36 0.68 12.67 -6.16
C MET A 36 1.44 13.94 -6.58
N LEU A 37 0.71 15.05 -6.74
CA LEU A 37 1.30 16.34 -7.15
C LEU A 37 2.20 16.95 -6.06
N GLN A 38 1.77 16.91 -4.80
CA GLN A 38 2.53 17.55 -3.72
C GLN A 38 3.75 16.74 -3.26
N ARG A 39 3.75 15.42 -3.47
CA ARG A 39 4.80 14.50 -2.99
C ARG A 39 5.69 13.95 -4.08
N ASP A 40 5.50 14.41 -5.32
CA ASP A 40 6.24 13.91 -6.49
C ASP A 40 6.22 12.37 -6.56
N ILE A 41 5.01 11.81 -6.42
CA ILE A 41 4.75 10.37 -6.53
C ILE A 41 4.00 10.14 -7.83
N SER A 42 4.63 9.45 -8.76
CA SER A 42 4.04 9.12 -10.06
C SER A 42 3.06 7.94 -9.96
N LEU A 43 2.15 7.85 -10.93
CA LEU A 43 1.24 6.70 -11.03
C LEU A 43 2.00 5.40 -11.27
N MET A 44 3.12 5.48 -11.98
CA MET A 44 3.99 4.35 -12.28
C MET A 44 4.62 3.79 -11.02
N GLU A 45 5.16 4.65 -10.15
CA GLU A 45 5.69 4.23 -8.86
C GLU A 45 4.59 3.59 -7.99
N VAL A 46 3.38 4.15 -7.96
CA VAL A 46 2.26 3.51 -7.24
C VAL A 46 1.98 2.11 -7.78
N ALA A 47 1.93 1.96 -9.11
CA ALA A 47 1.73 0.65 -9.74
C ALA A 47 2.87 -0.33 -9.42
N GLU A 48 4.13 0.12 -9.42
CA GLU A 48 5.28 -0.70 -9.00
C GLU A 48 5.11 -1.21 -7.57
N ILE A 49 4.68 -0.36 -6.64
CA ILE A 49 4.48 -0.76 -5.25
C ILE A 49 3.37 -1.81 -5.11
N ILE A 50 2.28 -1.71 -5.85
CA ILE A 50 1.25 -2.76 -5.84
C ILE A 50 1.77 -4.05 -6.49
N LEU A 51 2.55 -3.93 -7.57
CA LEU A 51 3.08 -5.08 -8.31
C LEU A 51 4.12 -5.87 -7.52
N TYR A 52 5.00 -5.20 -6.79
CA TYR A 52 6.19 -5.80 -6.21
C TYR A 52 6.30 -5.66 -4.69
N GLY A 53 5.49 -4.79 -4.07
CA GLY A 53 5.48 -4.59 -2.63
C GLY A 53 4.72 -5.68 -1.87
N ASP A 54 4.71 -5.51 -0.55
CA ASP A 54 4.10 -6.39 0.44
C ASP A 54 3.02 -5.67 1.23
N ILE A 55 1.90 -6.35 1.51
CA ILE A 55 0.97 -5.88 2.55
C ILE A 55 1.67 -6.04 3.90
N VAL A 56 1.84 -4.93 4.61
CA VAL A 56 2.45 -4.89 5.95
C VAL A 56 1.42 -4.67 7.04
N GLU A 57 0.23 -4.18 6.68
CA GLU A 57 -0.83 -3.88 7.62
C GLU A 57 -2.20 -3.91 6.94
N GLY A 58 -3.23 -4.26 7.73
CA GLY A 58 -4.62 -4.19 7.29
C GLY A 58 -5.56 -3.72 8.39
N PHE A 59 -6.55 -2.92 7.98
CA PHE A 59 -7.65 -2.44 8.80
C PHE A 59 -8.98 -2.96 8.24
N ASP A 60 -9.86 -3.36 9.14
CA ASP A 60 -11.25 -3.69 8.80
C ASP A 60 -12.07 -2.40 8.63
N VAL A 61 -13.32 -2.53 8.16
CA VAL A 61 -14.29 -1.43 8.08
C VAL A 61 -14.42 -0.75 9.44
N ALA A 62 -14.42 0.58 9.46
CA ALA A 62 -14.49 1.40 10.66
C ALA A 62 -13.36 1.21 11.69
N LYS A 63 -12.23 0.59 11.30
CA LYS A 63 -11.08 0.32 12.19
C LYS A 63 -9.80 1.08 11.83
N TYR A 64 -9.83 1.94 10.81
CA TYR A 64 -8.67 2.77 10.49
C TYR A 64 -8.41 3.81 11.60
N PRO A 65 -7.14 4.09 11.98
CA PRO A 65 -6.83 5.07 13.02
C PRO A 65 -7.24 6.49 12.63
N GLY A 66 -8.01 7.16 13.49
CA GLY A 66 -8.35 8.58 13.33
C GLY A 66 -9.50 8.88 12.36
N TYR A 67 -10.03 7.89 11.63
CA TYR A 67 -11.27 8.05 10.87
C TYR A 67 -11.96 6.70 10.59
N CYS A 68 -13.27 6.74 10.33
CA CYS A 68 -14.06 5.56 9.98
C CYS A 68 -13.96 5.27 8.48
N ASN A 69 -13.19 4.26 8.08
CA ASN A 69 -13.10 3.82 6.69
C ASN A 69 -14.32 2.98 6.28
N SER A 70 -14.88 3.26 5.10
CA SER A 70 -16.03 2.53 4.53
C SER A 70 -15.70 1.12 4.04
N ASP A 71 -14.44 0.89 3.67
CA ASP A 71 -13.96 -0.35 3.06
C ASP A 71 -12.71 -0.84 3.80
N PRO A 72 -12.42 -2.15 3.82
CA PRO A 72 -11.17 -2.65 4.38
C PRO A 72 -9.96 -1.99 3.70
N VAL A 73 -8.97 -1.58 4.50
CA VAL A 73 -7.76 -0.89 4.00
C VAL A 73 -6.53 -1.77 4.19
N ARG A 74 -5.62 -1.76 3.22
CA ARG A 74 -4.29 -2.38 3.29
C ARG A 74 -3.22 -1.34 3.09
N SER A 75 -2.16 -1.41 3.89
CA SER A 75 -0.94 -0.66 3.68
C SER A 75 0.06 -1.56 2.99
N ILE A 76 0.55 -1.14 1.82
CA ILE A 76 1.53 -1.85 1.02
C ILE A 76 2.82 -1.04 1.05
N ILE A 77 3.95 -1.69 1.32
CA ILE A 77 5.27 -1.06 1.25
C ILE A 77 6.09 -1.77 0.18
N GLY A 78 6.83 -1.00 -0.60
CA GLY A 78 7.78 -1.52 -1.57
C GLY A 78 8.88 -0.51 -1.88
N LYS A 79 9.87 -0.99 -2.63
CA LYS A 79 10.93 -0.16 -3.19
C LYS A 79 10.65 0.05 -4.68
N THR A 80 10.69 1.30 -5.13
CA THR A 80 10.54 1.67 -6.55
C THR A 80 11.80 1.32 -7.33
N SER A 81 11.70 1.32 -8.65
CA SER A 81 12.84 1.17 -9.57
C SER A 81 13.90 2.27 -9.39
N SER A 82 13.50 3.46 -8.93
CA SER A 82 14.40 4.56 -8.56
C SER A 82 15.07 4.40 -7.20
N GLY A 83 14.74 3.34 -6.45
CA GLY A 83 15.30 3.03 -5.14
C GLY A 83 14.58 3.70 -3.96
N ARG A 84 13.53 4.49 -4.20
CA ARG A 84 12.70 5.11 -3.17
C ARG A 84 11.85 4.06 -2.49
N ILE A 85 11.61 4.21 -1.19
CA ILE A 85 10.66 3.35 -0.47
C ILE A 85 9.35 4.12 -0.36
N LEU A 86 8.25 3.53 -0.82
CA LEU A 86 6.94 4.14 -0.73
C LEU A 86 6.00 3.25 0.07
N THR A 87 5.13 3.89 0.85
CA THR A 87 3.98 3.26 1.49
C THR A 87 2.71 3.72 0.78
N VAL A 88 1.89 2.78 0.30
CA VAL A 88 0.62 3.03 -0.38
C VAL A 88 -0.53 2.43 0.43
N GLY A 89 -1.54 3.24 0.70
CA GLY A 89 -2.79 2.80 1.34
C GLY A 89 -3.87 2.52 0.31
N VAL A 90 -4.44 1.32 0.36
CA VAL A 90 -5.40 0.82 -0.61
C VAL A 90 -6.69 0.38 0.09
N ALA A 91 -7.83 0.88 -0.37
CA ALA A 91 -9.15 0.41 0.02
C ALA A 91 -9.64 -0.70 -0.91
N ILE A 92 -10.02 -1.85 -0.35
CA ILE A 92 -10.52 -3.01 -1.10
C ILE A 92 -12.02 -2.83 -1.35
N LYS A 93 -12.41 -2.59 -2.61
CA LYS A 93 -13.80 -2.32 -3.01
C LYS A 93 -14.57 -3.60 -3.34
N SER A 94 -13.90 -4.54 -3.99
CA SER A 94 -14.42 -5.86 -4.31
C SER A 94 -13.25 -6.82 -4.50
N LYS A 95 -13.53 -8.08 -4.82
CA LYS A 95 -12.48 -9.07 -5.11
C LYS A 95 -11.56 -8.66 -6.26
N GLN A 96 -12.04 -7.85 -7.20
CA GLN A 96 -11.29 -7.46 -8.40
C GLN A 96 -11.12 -5.94 -8.53
N SER A 97 -11.49 -5.18 -7.51
CA SER A 97 -11.37 -3.73 -7.54
C SER A 97 -10.87 -3.17 -6.23
N PHE A 98 -9.98 -2.19 -6.35
CA PHE A 98 -9.36 -1.51 -5.24
C PHE A 98 -9.11 -0.04 -5.59
N CYS A 99 -9.05 0.79 -4.55
CA CYS A 99 -8.84 2.22 -4.68
C CYS A 99 -7.62 2.66 -3.89
N VAL A 100 -6.67 3.32 -4.54
CA VAL A 100 -5.55 3.98 -3.85
C VAL A 100 -6.06 5.24 -3.17
N VAL A 101 -6.03 5.23 -1.84
CA VAL A 101 -6.60 6.30 -1.00
C VAL A 101 -5.52 7.21 -0.41
N THR A 102 -4.29 6.72 -0.27
CA THR A 102 -3.16 7.52 0.21
C THR A 102 -1.84 6.90 -0.22
N GLY A 103 -0.76 7.67 -0.15
CA GLY A 103 0.58 7.21 -0.44
C GLY A 103 1.61 8.28 -0.04
N TYR A 104 2.75 7.84 0.46
CA TYR A 104 3.83 8.71 0.91
C TYR A 104 5.17 7.99 0.79
N GLU A 105 6.24 8.77 0.73
CA GLU A 105 7.60 8.27 0.77
C GLU A 105 8.03 7.96 2.21
N GLY A 106 8.74 6.84 2.36
CA GLY A 106 9.22 6.32 3.62
C GLY A 106 8.23 5.39 4.32
N ILE A 107 8.56 5.09 5.57
CA ILE A 107 7.86 4.12 6.43
C ILE A 107 7.53 4.80 7.75
N THR A 108 6.28 4.72 8.19
CA THR A 108 5.91 5.27 9.51
C THR A 108 6.60 4.48 10.63
N PRO A 109 6.91 5.10 11.78
CA PRO A 109 7.63 4.43 12.88
C PRO A 109 7.02 3.08 13.29
N ARG A 110 5.68 3.01 13.31
CA ARG A 110 4.94 1.79 13.66
C ARG A 110 5.08 0.64 12.67
N LEU A 111 5.55 0.89 11.44
CA LEU A 111 5.76 -0.12 10.40
C LEU A 111 7.24 -0.49 10.21
N GLN A 112 8.16 0.15 10.95
CA GLN A 112 9.61 -0.07 10.79
C GLN A 112 10.02 -1.53 11.03
N ASN A 113 9.58 -2.13 12.14
CA ASN A 113 9.93 -3.52 12.45
C ASN A 113 9.46 -4.49 11.36
N VAL A 114 8.24 -4.30 10.85
CA VAL A 114 7.71 -5.14 9.76
C VAL A 114 8.50 -4.95 8.47
N ALA A 115 8.98 -3.72 8.21
CA ALA A 115 9.81 -3.44 7.05
C ALA A 115 11.20 -4.06 7.15
N TYR A 116 11.79 -4.12 8.35
CA TYR A 116 13.03 -4.89 8.60
C TYR A 116 12.81 -6.39 8.37
N ASP A 117 11.75 -6.97 8.94
CA ASP A 117 11.42 -8.39 8.77
C ASP A 117 11.22 -8.78 7.28
N LYS A 118 10.78 -7.81 6.47
CA LYS A 118 10.57 -7.95 5.03
C LYS A 118 11.81 -7.63 4.18
N GLY A 119 12.93 -7.22 4.80
CA GLY A 119 14.16 -6.83 4.08
C GLY A 119 14.01 -5.55 3.26
N LEU A 120 13.02 -4.71 3.56
CA LEU A 120 12.77 -3.43 2.88
C LEU A 120 13.64 -2.31 3.44
N LEU A 121 14.06 -2.44 4.70
CA LEU A 121 15.06 -1.59 5.35
C LEU A 121 16.30 -2.43 5.67
N GLU A 122 17.47 -1.85 5.47
CA GLU A 122 18.74 -2.44 5.91
C GLU A 122 18.94 -2.13 7.40
N GLU A 123 19.25 -3.13 8.21
CA GLU A 123 19.71 -2.90 9.58
C GLU A 123 21.02 -2.10 9.50
N ASN A 124 20.99 -0.84 9.95
CA ASN A 124 22.21 -0.10 10.20
C ASN A 124 22.88 -0.72 11.43
N ILE A 125 23.66 -1.77 11.23
CA ILE A 125 24.60 -2.25 12.24
C ILE A 125 25.72 -1.21 12.29
N VAL A 126 25.57 -0.24 13.19
CA VAL A 126 26.65 0.68 13.53
C VAL A 126 27.64 -0.12 14.39
N CYS A 127 28.74 -0.54 13.78
CA CYS A 127 29.89 -1.14 14.47
C CYS A 127 30.63 -0.10 15.32
#